data_AF-A0A250IHS6-F1
#
_entry.id   AF-A0A250IHS6-F1
#
_cell.length_a   1.000
_cell.length_b   1.000
_cell.length_c   1.000
_cell.angle_alpha   90.00
_cell.angle_beta   90.00
_cell.angle_gamma   90.00
#
_symmetry.space_group_name_H-M   'P 1'
#
loop_
_entity.id
_entity.type
_entity.pdbx_description
1 polymer ?
#
loop_
_entity_poly.entity_id
_entity_poly.type
_entity_poly.pdbx_seq_one_letter_code
_entity_poly.pdbx_strand_id
1 'polypeptide(L)'
;MREMKKLAAVGVGVALAAAIGCYDFTGAYDECLDSGRCPIVCDKNAVDIPGDFQDADCDGIDGVAAQGIFVDQNAGVDEATAGTRERPFKTLKYALESLTPDKRYIYIAHGTYEEENLRLDKSVSLQGAYSGVDGGWRRATSYPVTLSAGVVGLTVGSENSGTAEGASLEWLDIKSKTNTVLGSPSIGLRVLNTSNVRLRHVGIVAGAGAPGGSGQAGDGGTDGADGGPGDSVSSGGNIPGINGGAPGRTSCINATSYEGGQGGGSGTVGAPGQPNTQGGARGGNCSNYNGGTGSCTADAGLVGSPGADGNPGPGGDAGTGVGLLRNNTWVATSGQIGQPGAAGAGGGGGGGGGSADRSGIIATGAGGGGGGAGGCPGTPGLGGQGGGASIAVLLFNSSLELDTCNLFTEGGGAGGAGGAGGPGGLGGKGGPGGTSFTNTQGADFATGGNGGPGGPGGPGGPGGPGGNGAGGPSVGVWCDDTSSFTQNATTFTLRAPGQPGSGPGAKDFTRIQQNEYGCTRAPSP
;
A
#
# COMPACT_ATOMS: atom_id res chain seq x y z
N MET A 1 -13.39 64.40 55.83
CA MET A 1 -13.35 64.36 57.31
C MET A 1 -14.76 64.16 57.82
N ARG A 2 -14.97 63.12 58.65
CA ARG A 2 -16.07 62.90 59.62
C ARG A 2 -17.48 62.62 59.02
N GLU A 3 -17.95 61.37 59.14
CA GLU A 3 -18.78 60.82 60.25
C GLU A 3 -20.26 61.21 60.11
N MET A 4 -21.15 60.28 59.75
CA MET A 4 -21.90 59.31 60.58
C MET A 4 -23.31 59.79 61.00
N LYS A 5 -24.27 58.92 60.67
CA LYS A 5 -25.47 58.50 61.47
C LYS A 5 -26.78 59.30 61.41
N LYS A 6 -27.79 58.55 60.92
CA LYS A 6 -29.09 58.18 61.53
C LYS A 6 -30.36 59.01 61.25
N LEU A 7 -31.36 58.23 60.81
CA LEU A 7 -32.79 58.20 61.16
C LEU A 7 -33.64 59.48 60.98
N ALA A 8 -34.66 59.36 60.13
CA ALA A 8 -36.01 59.81 60.43
C ALA A 8 -37.02 58.80 59.87
N ALA A 9 -37.84 58.25 60.76
CA ALA A 9 -38.94 57.34 60.49
C ALA A 9 -40.27 58.10 60.57
N VAL A 10 -41.22 57.80 59.68
CA VAL A 10 -42.67 57.97 59.82
C VAL A 10 -43.27 56.84 58.97
N GLY A 11 -44.02 55.84 59.41
CA GLY A 11 -44.73 55.62 60.65
C GLY A 11 -46.24 55.64 60.39
N VAL A 12 -46.84 54.56 59.90
CA VAL A 12 -48.28 54.26 60.09
C VAL A 12 -48.52 52.74 60.14
N GLY A 13 -48.89 52.26 61.33
CA GLY A 13 -50.05 51.39 61.54
C GLY A 13 -49.97 49.92 61.15
N VAL A 14 -49.37 49.10 62.02
CA VAL A 14 -49.67 47.67 62.10
C VAL A 14 -51.02 47.48 62.81
N ALA A 15 -52.02 46.97 62.10
CA ALA A 15 -53.14 46.27 62.72
C ALA A 15 -52.86 44.76 62.64
N LEU A 16 -52.68 44.14 63.82
CA LEU A 16 -52.50 42.71 63.98
C LEU A 16 -53.75 41.97 63.46
N ALA A 17 -53.60 41.29 62.32
CA ALA A 17 -54.36 40.09 62.00
C ALA A 17 -53.37 38.92 62.01
N ALA A 18 -53.59 37.97 62.91
CA ALA A 18 -52.79 36.78 63.04
C ALA A 18 -52.95 35.88 61.79
N ALA A 19 -52.00 35.97 60.88
CA ALA A 19 -51.69 34.94 59.90
C ALA A 19 -50.18 34.79 59.88
N ILE A 20 -49.63 33.94 60.76
CA ILE A 20 -48.25 33.46 60.64
C ILE A 20 -48.25 32.48 59.47
N GLY A 21 -48.31 33.02 58.25
CA GLY A 21 -47.83 32.31 57.09
C GLY A 21 -46.31 32.44 57.13
N CYS A 22 -45.61 31.33 57.35
CA CYS A 22 -44.22 31.24 56.94
C CYS A 22 -44.19 31.60 55.45
N TYR A 23 -43.72 32.79 55.11
CA TYR A 23 -43.36 33.06 53.72
C TYR A 23 -42.22 32.11 53.40
N ASP A 24 -42.53 31.11 52.58
CA ASP A 24 -41.55 30.17 52.09
C ASP A 24 -40.71 30.89 51.02
N PHE A 25 -39.73 31.67 51.49
CA PHE A 25 -38.76 32.33 50.62
C PHE A 25 -37.94 31.32 49.82
N THR A 26 -37.83 30.09 50.29
CA THR A 26 -37.13 28.99 49.61
C THR A 26 -38.01 28.44 48.48
N GLY A 27 -39.28 28.13 48.76
CA GLY A 27 -40.27 27.74 47.75
C GLY A 27 -40.53 28.83 46.71
N ALA A 28 -40.57 30.10 47.09
CA ALA A 28 -40.70 31.21 46.13
C ALA A 28 -39.44 31.40 45.27
N TYR A 29 -38.26 31.04 45.78
CA TYR A 29 -37.00 31.04 45.02
C TYR A 29 -36.91 29.83 44.09
N ASP A 30 -37.32 28.65 44.54
CA ASP A 30 -37.40 27.42 43.73
C ASP A 30 -38.44 27.57 42.62
N GLU A 31 -39.61 28.15 42.90
CA GLU A 31 -40.66 28.43 41.90
C GLU A 31 -40.22 29.53 40.92
N CYS A 32 -39.32 30.43 41.34
CA CYS A 32 -38.69 31.45 40.50
C CYS A 32 -37.61 30.87 39.57
N LEU A 33 -36.85 29.87 40.04
CA LEU A 33 -35.91 29.08 39.25
C LEU A 33 -36.64 28.17 38.26
N ASP A 34 -37.66 27.43 38.70
CA ASP A 34 -38.47 26.53 37.88
C ASP A 34 -39.30 27.28 36.81
N SER A 35 -39.71 28.52 37.09
CA SER A 35 -40.41 29.38 36.12
C SER A 35 -39.51 30.23 35.24
N GLY A 36 -38.18 30.19 35.45
CA GLY A 36 -37.20 30.99 34.70
C GLY A 36 -37.35 32.50 34.85
N ARG A 37 -37.92 32.96 35.97
CA ARG A 37 -38.25 34.38 36.24
C ARG A 37 -37.30 35.07 37.21
N CYS A 38 -36.32 34.35 37.72
CA CYS A 38 -35.34 34.92 38.63
C CYS A 38 -34.38 35.87 37.92
N PRO A 39 -34.00 37.01 38.55
CA PRO A 39 -32.91 37.83 38.04
C PRO A 39 -31.67 36.93 38.04
N ILE A 40 -31.09 36.69 36.87
CA ILE A 40 -29.82 35.98 36.76
C ILE A 40 -28.83 36.76 37.62
N VAL A 41 -28.40 36.18 38.74
CA VAL A 41 -27.32 36.73 39.56
C VAL A 41 -26.02 36.28 38.92
N CYS A 42 -25.76 36.81 37.73
CA CYS A 42 -24.46 36.75 37.11
C CYS A 42 -23.61 37.89 37.68
N ASP A 43 -22.35 37.59 37.96
CA ASP A 43 -21.37 38.61 38.29
C ASP A 43 -20.67 38.99 37.00
N LYS A 44 -20.85 40.23 36.53
CA LYS A 44 -20.19 40.73 35.31
C LYS A 44 -18.66 40.70 35.34
N ASN A 45 -18.07 40.38 36.49
CA ASN A 45 -16.62 40.20 36.65
C ASN A 45 -16.25 38.74 36.95
N ALA A 46 -17.21 37.81 36.93
CA ALA A 46 -16.95 36.38 37.03
C ALA A 46 -16.04 35.95 35.88
N VAL A 47 -15.20 34.96 36.17
CA VAL A 47 -14.42 34.30 35.13
C VAL A 47 -15.35 33.31 34.43
N ASP A 48 -15.71 33.63 33.19
CA ASP A 48 -16.53 32.78 32.33
C ASP A 48 -15.66 32.06 31.29
N ILE A 49 -15.31 30.80 31.56
CA ILE A 49 -14.54 29.95 30.65
C ILE A 49 -15.52 28.95 30.03
N PRO A 50 -15.56 28.84 28.69
CA PRO A 50 -16.43 27.88 28.02
C PRO A 50 -16.32 26.47 28.62
N GLY A 51 -17.41 25.92 29.16
CA GLY A 51 -17.33 24.54 29.67
C GLY A 51 -18.49 23.99 30.48
N ASP A 52 -19.20 24.82 31.23
CA ASP A 52 -20.22 24.39 32.19
C ASP A 52 -21.66 24.72 31.76
N PHE A 53 -21.82 25.25 30.53
CA PHE A 53 -23.10 25.67 29.94
C PHE A 53 -23.78 26.82 30.68
N GLN A 54 -23.02 27.60 31.46
CA GLN A 54 -23.53 28.74 32.20
C GLN A 54 -22.93 30.03 31.64
N ASP A 55 -23.78 31.05 31.51
CA ASP A 55 -23.36 32.44 31.24
C ASP A 55 -23.16 33.12 32.60
N ALA A 56 -21.94 33.03 33.11
CA ALA A 56 -21.58 33.44 34.47
C ALA A 56 -21.44 34.97 34.59
N ASP A 57 -21.07 35.64 33.49
CA ASP A 57 -20.87 37.09 33.44
C ASP A 57 -22.01 37.88 32.76
N CYS A 58 -23.04 37.18 32.28
CA CYS A 58 -24.19 37.72 31.54
C CYS A 58 -23.79 38.49 30.27
N ASP A 59 -22.69 38.13 29.62
CA ASP A 59 -22.34 38.75 28.35
C ASP A 59 -23.16 38.19 27.18
N GLY A 60 -23.93 37.10 27.42
CA GLY A 60 -24.91 36.50 26.53
C GLY A 60 -24.46 35.21 25.87
N ILE A 61 -23.35 34.60 26.32
CA ILE A 61 -22.90 33.26 25.92
C ILE A 61 -22.29 32.51 27.13
N ASP A 62 -22.05 31.20 27.00
CA ASP A 62 -21.10 30.48 27.87
C ASP A 62 -19.69 30.74 27.33
N GLY A 63 -18.89 31.50 28.06
CA GLY A 63 -17.58 32.03 27.68
C GLY A 63 -17.49 33.56 27.61
N VAL A 64 -16.31 34.11 27.25
CA VAL A 64 -16.12 35.56 27.08
C VAL A 64 -16.32 35.96 25.61
N ALA A 65 -17.45 36.56 25.26
CA ALA A 65 -17.80 36.99 23.90
C ALA A 65 -16.78 37.97 23.33
N ALA A 66 -16.26 38.87 24.15
CA ALA A 66 -15.26 39.87 23.73
C ALA A 66 -13.93 39.23 23.25
N GLN A 67 -13.58 38.05 23.76
CA GLN A 67 -12.37 37.30 23.39
C GLN A 67 -12.63 36.25 22.29
N GLY A 68 -13.85 36.20 21.78
CA GLY A 68 -14.28 35.23 20.77
C GLY A 68 -14.40 35.80 19.37
N ILE A 69 -14.27 34.90 18.41
CA ILE A 69 -14.76 35.03 17.04
C ILE A 69 -15.92 34.05 16.88
N PHE A 70 -16.99 34.47 16.20
CA PHE A 70 -18.19 33.67 16.01
C PHE A 70 -18.27 33.10 14.60
N VAL A 71 -18.63 31.83 14.48
CA VAL A 71 -18.72 31.11 13.21
C VAL A 71 -20.06 30.40 13.11
N ASP A 72 -20.81 30.68 12.05
CA ASP A 72 -22.11 30.08 11.75
C ASP A 72 -22.21 29.82 10.24
N GLN A 73 -22.19 28.55 9.85
CA GLN A 73 -22.23 28.16 8.43
C GLN A 73 -23.53 28.56 7.71
N ASN A 74 -24.62 28.74 8.46
CA ASN A 74 -25.95 28.98 7.90
C ASN A 74 -26.21 30.49 7.78
N ALA A 75 -25.86 31.25 8.80
CA ALA A 75 -26.14 32.69 8.89
C ALA A 75 -24.92 33.60 8.63
N GLY A 76 -23.70 33.05 8.62
CA GLY A 76 -22.46 33.82 8.53
C GLY A 76 -22.04 34.23 7.12
N VAL A 77 -21.06 35.14 7.07
CA VAL A 77 -20.43 35.65 5.84
C VAL A 77 -18.91 35.80 6.03
N ASP A 78 -18.14 35.48 5.00
CA ASP A 78 -16.67 35.57 5.03
C ASP A 78 -16.19 36.93 4.49
N GLU A 79 -16.35 37.96 5.31
CA GLU A 79 -15.94 39.33 5.00
C GLU A 79 -15.17 39.93 6.17
N ALA A 80 -14.24 40.86 5.92
CA ALA A 80 -13.34 41.41 6.94
C ALA A 80 -14.03 42.07 8.16
N THR A 81 -15.32 42.42 8.05
CA THR A 81 -16.13 43.03 9.12
C THR A 81 -17.01 42.03 9.87
N ALA A 82 -16.96 40.75 9.50
CA ALA A 82 -17.67 39.67 10.19
C ALA A 82 -16.85 39.13 11.38
N GLY A 83 -17.36 38.07 12.01
CA GLY A 83 -16.77 37.44 13.19
C GLY A 83 -17.38 37.87 14.52
N THR A 84 -18.46 38.68 14.51
CA THR A 84 -19.25 39.02 15.70
C THR A 84 -20.49 38.12 15.83
N ARG A 85 -21.20 38.18 16.97
CA ARG A 85 -22.42 37.38 17.19
C ARG A 85 -23.52 37.66 16.18
N GLU A 86 -23.68 38.93 15.81
CA GLU A 86 -24.73 39.40 14.90
C GLU A 86 -24.34 39.20 13.44
N ARG A 87 -23.04 39.04 13.18
CA ARG A 87 -22.48 38.87 11.84
C ARG A 87 -21.28 37.91 11.90
N PRO A 88 -21.51 36.61 12.13
CA PRO A 88 -20.43 35.64 12.27
C PRO A 88 -19.76 35.35 10.93
N PHE A 89 -18.57 34.76 10.98
CA PHE A 89 -17.96 34.17 9.78
C PHE A 89 -18.76 32.95 9.33
N LYS A 90 -18.71 32.65 8.03
CA LYS A 90 -19.34 31.46 7.48
C LYS A 90 -18.44 30.24 7.64
N THR A 91 -17.13 30.41 7.46
CA THR A 91 -16.14 29.33 7.47
C THR A 91 -15.16 29.44 8.63
N LEU A 92 -14.72 28.28 9.13
CA LEU A 92 -13.69 28.20 10.17
C LEU A 92 -12.33 28.66 9.64
N LYS A 93 -12.02 28.38 8.37
CA LYS A 93 -10.78 28.82 7.75
C LYS A 93 -10.65 30.35 7.76
N TYR A 94 -11.72 31.06 7.38
CA TYR A 94 -11.70 32.52 7.42
C TYR A 94 -11.58 33.06 8.86
N ALA A 95 -12.23 32.40 9.83
CA ALA A 95 -12.12 32.73 11.24
C ALA A 95 -10.68 32.56 11.77
N LEU A 96 -10.02 31.44 11.42
CA LEU A 96 -8.63 31.15 11.80
C LEU A 96 -7.64 32.16 11.17
N GLU A 97 -7.87 32.52 9.91
CA GLU A 97 -7.10 33.57 9.22
C GLU A 97 -7.27 34.93 9.92
N SER A 98 -8.47 35.22 10.42
CA SER A 98 -8.84 36.48 11.08
C SER A 98 -8.48 36.56 12.57
N LEU A 99 -7.90 35.51 13.17
CA LEU A 99 -7.47 35.51 14.57
C LEU A 99 -6.43 36.60 14.86
N THR A 100 -6.70 37.40 15.88
CA THR A 100 -5.79 38.38 16.50
C THR A 100 -5.39 37.92 17.91
N PRO A 101 -4.30 38.46 18.50
CA PRO A 101 -3.81 38.01 19.82
C PRO A 101 -4.82 38.13 20.98
N ASP A 102 -5.79 39.02 20.87
CA ASP A 102 -6.89 39.21 21.84
C ASP A 102 -8.05 38.22 21.65
N LYS A 103 -8.08 37.51 20.51
CA LYS A 103 -9.10 36.52 20.18
C LYS A 103 -8.56 35.12 20.42
N ARG A 104 -8.97 34.52 21.55
CA ARG A 104 -8.49 33.21 22.01
C ARG A 104 -9.49 32.08 21.75
N TYR A 105 -10.75 32.43 21.48
CA TYR A 105 -11.84 31.48 21.28
C TYR A 105 -12.45 31.63 19.89
N ILE A 106 -12.85 30.50 19.30
CA ILE A 106 -13.76 30.46 18.17
C ILE A 106 -15.00 29.71 18.63
N TYR A 107 -16.13 30.42 18.69
CA TYR A 107 -17.44 29.88 19.05
C TYR A 107 -18.15 29.41 17.79
N ILE A 108 -18.49 28.12 17.74
CA ILE A 108 -18.96 27.46 16.52
C ILE A 108 -20.41 27.05 16.71
N ALA A 109 -21.27 27.60 15.87
CA ALA A 109 -22.66 27.21 15.79
C ALA A 109 -22.80 25.75 15.31
N HIS A 110 -23.87 25.07 15.74
CA HIS A 110 -24.20 23.74 15.26
C HIS A 110 -24.24 23.68 13.72
N GLY A 111 -23.75 22.58 13.16
CA GLY A 111 -23.60 22.48 11.72
C GLY A 111 -22.59 21.43 11.27
N THR A 112 -22.42 21.33 9.95
CA THR A 112 -21.45 20.45 9.30
C THR A 112 -20.54 21.26 8.39
N TYR A 113 -19.34 21.54 8.87
CA TYR A 113 -18.33 22.36 8.20
C TYR A 113 -17.47 21.49 7.29
N GLU A 114 -17.67 21.60 5.98
CA GLU A 114 -16.98 20.82 4.96
C GLU A 114 -15.81 21.59 4.34
N GLU A 115 -14.76 21.83 5.12
CA GLU A 115 -13.60 22.64 4.72
C GLU A 115 -12.34 21.80 4.49
N GLU A 116 -11.95 21.63 3.22
CA GLU A 116 -10.75 20.87 2.85
C GLU A 116 -9.46 21.51 3.41
N ASN A 117 -8.55 20.67 3.92
CA ASN A 117 -7.26 21.07 4.50
C ASN A 117 -7.37 22.05 5.68
N LEU A 118 -8.41 21.92 6.51
CA LEU A 118 -8.55 22.73 7.72
C LEU A 118 -7.34 22.52 8.66
N ARG A 119 -6.73 23.64 9.05
CA ARG A 119 -5.50 23.64 9.85
C ARG A 119 -5.55 24.68 10.96
N LEU A 120 -5.22 24.28 12.18
CA LEU A 120 -5.00 25.16 13.32
C LEU A 120 -3.50 25.31 13.55
N ASP A 121 -2.91 26.38 13.03
CA ASP A 121 -1.48 26.69 13.17
C ASP A 121 -1.19 27.83 14.18
N LYS A 122 -2.24 28.39 14.78
CA LYS A 122 -2.19 29.40 15.85
C LYS A 122 -2.77 28.83 17.15
N SER A 123 -2.41 29.42 18.28
CA SER A 123 -3.04 29.10 19.57
C SER A 123 -4.48 29.59 19.61
N VAL A 124 -5.41 28.64 19.67
CA VAL A 124 -6.84 28.94 19.68
C VAL A 124 -7.61 27.82 20.36
N SER A 125 -8.73 28.19 20.97
CA SER A 125 -9.71 27.28 21.54
C SER A 125 -10.94 27.21 20.64
N LEU A 126 -11.19 26.06 20.00
CA LEU A 126 -12.41 25.81 19.25
C LEU A 126 -13.49 25.29 20.19
N GLN A 127 -14.63 26.00 20.24
CA GLN A 127 -15.71 25.74 21.18
C GLN A 127 -17.00 25.48 20.39
N GLY A 128 -17.44 24.23 20.35
CA GLY A 128 -18.72 23.84 19.75
C GLY A 128 -19.89 23.96 20.73
N ALA A 129 -20.99 23.31 20.36
CA ALA A 129 -22.24 23.26 21.12
C ALA A 129 -23.06 24.57 21.17
N TYR A 130 -22.85 25.54 20.26
CA TYR A 130 -23.65 26.77 20.22
C TYR A 130 -24.81 26.72 19.24
N SER A 131 -25.93 27.36 19.59
CA SER A 131 -27.14 27.40 18.76
C SER A 131 -27.02 28.27 17.50
N GLY A 132 -25.99 29.12 17.40
CA GLY A 132 -25.81 30.09 16.31
C GLY A 132 -26.69 31.34 16.45
N VAL A 133 -26.72 32.15 15.39
CA VAL A 133 -27.38 33.47 15.36
C VAL A 133 -28.86 33.38 15.72
N ASP A 134 -29.58 32.44 15.11
CA ASP A 134 -31.04 32.28 15.29
C ASP A 134 -31.43 31.84 16.69
N GLY A 135 -30.54 31.13 17.39
CA GLY A 135 -30.75 30.67 18.77
C GLY A 135 -30.17 31.61 19.83
N GLY A 136 -29.58 32.74 19.42
CA GLY A 136 -28.94 33.69 20.33
C GLY A 136 -27.71 33.12 21.04
N TRP A 137 -26.94 32.26 20.36
CA TRP A 137 -25.69 31.70 20.87
C TRP A 137 -25.79 30.96 22.22
N ARG A 138 -26.93 30.33 22.51
CA ARG A 138 -27.08 29.44 23.66
C ARG A 138 -26.20 28.20 23.47
N ARG A 139 -25.56 27.72 24.55
CA ARG A 139 -24.72 26.53 24.49
C ARG A 139 -25.44 25.32 25.11
N ALA A 140 -25.47 24.19 24.40
CA ALA A 140 -26.06 22.94 24.87
C ALA A 140 -25.58 21.76 24.01
N THR A 141 -25.55 20.56 24.59
CA THR A 141 -25.13 19.33 23.89
C THR A 141 -26.04 18.93 22.71
N SER A 142 -27.24 19.52 22.61
CA SER A 142 -28.16 19.35 21.49
C SER A 142 -27.75 20.11 20.22
N TYR A 143 -26.63 20.84 20.24
CA TYR A 143 -26.13 21.67 19.14
C TYR A 143 -24.83 21.09 18.54
N PRO A 144 -24.86 19.92 17.89
CA PRO A 144 -23.65 19.24 17.45
C PRO A 144 -22.91 20.01 16.35
N VAL A 145 -21.57 19.96 16.38
CA VAL A 145 -20.69 20.54 15.37
C VAL A 145 -19.86 19.42 14.76
N THR A 146 -19.97 19.23 13.44
CA THR A 146 -19.17 18.27 12.70
C THR A 146 -18.21 18.98 11.75
N LEU A 147 -16.92 18.62 11.81
CA LEU A 147 -15.91 18.98 10.82
C LEU A 147 -15.70 17.77 9.91
N SER A 148 -16.02 17.89 8.63
CA SER A 148 -16.06 16.72 7.73
C SER A 148 -15.56 17.05 6.33
N ALA A 149 -14.24 17.07 6.16
CA ALA A 149 -13.62 17.25 4.85
C ALA A 149 -12.26 16.56 4.76
N GLY A 150 -11.84 16.25 3.53
CA GLY A 150 -10.55 15.64 3.25
C GLY A 150 -10.35 14.22 3.79
N VAL A 151 -9.20 13.64 3.43
CA VAL A 151 -8.71 12.36 3.98
C VAL A 151 -7.95 12.56 5.30
N VAL A 152 -7.66 13.81 5.64
CA VAL A 152 -7.24 14.27 6.97
C VAL A 152 -8.32 15.21 7.49
N GLY A 153 -9.06 14.81 8.53
CA GLY A 153 -10.22 15.57 9.01
C GLY A 153 -9.85 16.92 9.63
N LEU A 154 -8.77 16.96 10.40
CA LEU A 154 -8.20 18.20 10.93
C LEU A 154 -6.69 18.08 11.09
N THR A 155 -5.94 19.14 10.79
CA THR A 155 -4.53 19.26 11.18
C THR A 155 -4.34 20.32 12.26
N VAL A 156 -3.65 19.99 13.35
CA VAL A 156 -3.24 20.92 14.40
C VAL A 156 -1.71 21.04 14.37
N GLY A 157 -1.21 22.26 14.45
CA GLY A 157 0.21 22.56 14.53
C GLY A 157 0.87 22.91 13.20
N SER A 158 2.19 22.84 13.20
CA SER A 158 3.22 23.22 12.21
C SER A 158 3.86 22.09 11.41
N GLU A 159 4.10 22.18 10.08
CA GLU A 159 5.21 21.39 9.50
C GLU A 159 6.56 22.02 9.86
N ASN A 160 6.57 23.34 10.09
CA ASN A 160 7.70 24.09 10.62
C ASN A 160 7.62 24.11 12.15
N SER A 161 8.72 23.81 12.82
CA SER A 161 8.84 23.90 14.27
C SER A 161 8.81 25.37 14.73
N GLY A 162 8.02 25.67 15.75
CA GLY A 162 8.06 26.97 16.46
C GLY A 162 6.86 27.91 16.33
N THR A 163 5.73 27.49 15.75
CA THR A 163 4.59 28.43 15.49
C THR A 163 3.29 28.17 16.24
N ALA A 164 3.02 26.97 16.79
CA ALA A 164 1.76 26.68 17.47
C ALA A 164 1.96 26.47 18.99
N GLU A 165 1.72 27.54 19.77
CA GLU A 165 1.35 27.39 21.18
C GLU A 165 -0.03 26.69 21.21
N GLY A 166 -0.20 25.67 22.07
CA GLY A 166 -1.27 24.66 22.00
C GLY A 166 -2.69 25.09 21.60
N ALA A 167 -3.47 24.12 21.15
CA ALA A 167 -4.88 24.29 20.79
C ALA A 167 -5.79 23.53 21.77
N SER A 168 -6.96 24.10 22.08
CA SER A 168 -8.01 23.36 22.80
C SER A 168 -9.24 23.18 21.91
N LEU A 169 -9.83 21.99 21.95
CA LEU A 169 -11.00 21.67 21.14
C LEU A 169 -12.06 21.04 22.02
N GLU A 170 -13.28 21.55 21.95
CA GLU A 170 -14.36 21.08 22.79
C GLU A 170 -15.71 20.97 22.07
N TRP A 171 -16.43 19.87 22.31
CA TRP A 171 -17.74 19.58 21.71
C TRP A 171 -17.75 19.60 20.18
N LEU A 172 -16.82 18.86 19.57
CA LEU A 172 -16.66 18.74 18.12
C LEU A 172 -16.65 17.26 17.70
N ASP A 173 -17.20 16.98 16.53
CA ASP A 173 -17.02 15.72 15.81
C ASP A 173 -16.12 15.94 14.59
N ILE A 174 -14.89 15.41 14.61
CA ILE A 174 -13.93 15.49 13.51
C ILE A 174 -14.00 14.20 12.69
N LYS A 175 -14.27 14.31 11.39
CA LYS A 175 -14.42 13.15 10.50
C LYS A 175 -13.54 13.29 9.27
N SER A 176 -12.75 12.26 8.99
CA SER A 176 -12.06 12.15 7.70
C SER A 176 -12.81 11.23 6.75
N LYS A 177 -12.71 11.52 5.45
CA LYS A 177 -13.24 10.68 4.38
C LYS A 177 -12.37 9.42 4.22
N THR A 178 -13.00 8.36 3.70
CA THR A 178 -12.28 7.19 3.20
C THR A 178 -11.36 7.60 2.05
N ASN A 179 -10.08 7.26 2.14
CA ASN A 179 -9.10 7.57 1.11
C ASN A 179 -9.28 6.58 -0.06
N THR A 180 -9.26 7.09 -1.30
CA THR A 180 -9.38 6.27 -2.51
C THR A 180 -8.06 6.15 -3.26
N VAL A 181 -7.03 6.88 -2.86
CA VAL A 181 -5.68 6.75 -3.44
C VAL A 181 -5.03 5.50 -2.87
N LEU A 182 -4.66 4.57 -3.74
CA LEU A 182 -4.19 3.23 -3.37
C LEU A 182 -3.10 3.27 -2.29
N GLY A 183 -3.27 2.45 -1.26
CA GLY A 183 -2.35 2.34 -0.13
C GLY A 183 -2.23 3.57 0.77
N SER A 184 -3.01 4.63 0.54
CA SER A 184 -2.95 5.87 1.30
C SER A 184 -3.85 5.82 2.55
N PRO A 185 -3.44 6.47 3.66
CA PRO A 185 -4.19 6.44 4.90
C PRO A 185 -5.37 7.40 4.91
N SER A 186 -6.34 7.12 5.78
CA SER A 186 -7.34 8.06 6.27
C SER A 186 -7.04 8.41 7.73
N ILE A 187 -6.96 9.71 8.03
CA ILE A 187 -6.52 10.21 9.34
C ILE A 187 -7.59 11.14 9.89
N GLY A 188 -8.14 10.87 11.07
CA GLY A 188 -9.15 11.74 11.70
C GLY A 188 -8.55 13.10 12.08
N LEU A 189 -7.56 13.07 12.98
CA LEU A 189 -6.81 14.21 13.46
C LEU A 189 -5.32 13.99 13.27
N ARG A 190 -4.61 14.99 12.75
CA ARG A 190 -3.16 14.99 12.63
C ARG A 190 -2.56 16.14 13.44
N VAL A 191 -1.64 15.84 14.34
CA VAL A 191 -0.98 16.83 15.22
C VAL A 191 0.51 16.85 14.92
N LEU A 192 1.04 18.04 14.59
CA LEU A 192 2.39 18.22 14.07
C LEU A 192 3.15 19.29 14.85
N ASN A 193 4.32 18.91 15.40
CA ASN A 193 5.28 19.82 16.03
C ASN A 193 4.66 20.82 17.01
N THR A 194 3.72 20.35 17.85
CA THR A 194 3.02 21.22 18.81
C THR A 194 2.75 20.48 20.12
N SER A 195 2.79 21.21 21.21
CA SER A 195 2.52 20.73 22.55
C SER A 195 1.35 21.50 23.17
N ASN A 196 0.77 20.94 24.23
CA ASN A 196 -0.41 21.49 24.91
C ASN A 196 -1.69 21.44 24.05
N VAL A 197 -1.84 20.40 23.23
CA VAL A 197 -3.10 20.15 22.54
C VAL A 197 -4.04 19.42 23.49
N ARG A 198 -5.24 19.94 23.70
CA ARG A 198 -6.27 19.36 24.59
C ARG A 198 -7.57 19.15 23.84
N LEU A 199 -8.11 17.94 23.91
CA LEU A 199 -9.42 17.61 23.37
C LEU A 199 -10.34 17.24 24.52
N ARG A 200 -11.52 17.86 24.60
CA ARG A 200 -12.53 17.55 25.60
C ARG A 200 -13.90 17.33 24.94
N HIS A 201 -14.58 16.22 25.21
CA HIS A 201 -15.85 15.90 24.53
C HIS A 201 -15.76 15.92 22.99
N VAL A 202 -14.65 15.40 22.43
CA VAL A 202 -14.42 15.35 20.98
C VAL A 202 -14.64 13.94 20.45
N GLY A 203 -15.45 13.81 19.41
CA GLY A 203 -15.55 12.61 18.58
C GLY A 203 -14.55 12.69 17.43
N ILE A 204 -13.78 11.63 17.19
CA ILE A 204 -12.84 11.55 16.07
C ILE A 204 -13.11 10.28 15.28
N VAL A 205 -13.45 10.44 14.01
CA VAL A 205 -13.72 9.34 13.08
C VAL A 205 -12.69 9.38 11.96
N ALA A 206 -11.90 8.31 11.86
CA ALA A 206 -11.09 8.07 10.67
C ALA A 206 -11.87 7.22 9.67
N GLY A 207 -11.95 7.69 8.43
CA GLY A 207 -12.43 6.89 7.30
C GLY A 207 -11.59 5.63 7.08
N ALA A 208 -12.07 4.74 6.21
CA ALA A 208 -11.35 3.51 5.91
C ALA A 208 -10.06 3.82 5.13
N GLY A 209 -9.00 3.05 5.41
CA GLY A 209 -7.79 3.14 4.61
C GLY A 209 -8.01 2.62 3.19
N ALA A 210 -7.34 3.22 2.20
CA ALA A 210 -7.51 2.82 0.80
C ALA A 210 -7.00 1.38 0.57
N PRO A 211 -7.61 0.57 -0.30
CA PRO A 211 -7.02 -0.70 -0.69
C PRO A 211 -5.68 -0.49 -1.41
N GLY A 212 -4.79 -1.47 -1.33
CA GLY A 212 -3.55 -1.50 -2.10
C GLY A 212 -3.79 -1.93 -3.55
N GLY A 213 -3.05 -1.33 -4.49
CA GLY A 213 -3.02 -1.74 -5.89
C GLY A 213 -2.43 -3.14 -6.09
N SER A 214 -2.98 -3.91 -7.02
CA SER A 214 -2.42 -5.21 -7.40
C SER A 214 -1.11 -5.02 -8.18
N GLY A 215 -0.15 -5.90 -7.93
CA GLY A 215 1.08 -5.99 -8.70
C GLY A 215 0.80 -6.53 -10.11
N GLN A 216 1.53 -6.02 -11.10
CA GLN A 216 1.44 -6.52 -12.47
C GLN A 216 2.07 -7.91 -12.57
N ALA A 217 1.47 -8.77 -13.40
CA ALA A 217 2.05 -10.06 -13.73
C ALA A 217 3.32 -9.88 -14.58
N GLY A 218 4.24 -10.84 -14.46
CA GLY A 218 5.40 -10.93 -15.33
C GLY A 218 5.02 -11.39 -16.74
N ASP A 219 5.83 -10.98 -17.71
CA ASP A 219 5.76 -11.39 -19.10
C ASP A 219 6.39 -12.77 -19.32
N GLY A 220 5.86 -13.49 -20.29
CA GLY A 220 6.40 -14.78 -20.71
C GLY A 220 7.78 -14.65 -21.34
N GLY A 221 8.62 -15.67 -21.13
CA GLY A 221 9.89 -15.80 -21.83
C GLY A 221 9.69 -16.17 -23.30
N THR A 222 10.59 -15.71 -24.17
CA THR A 222 10.64 -16.11 -25.57
C THR A 222 11.02 -17.58 -25.72
N ASP A 223 10.33 -18.29 -26.61
CA ASP A 223 10.64 -19.68 -26.94
C ASP A 223 12.02 -19.84 -27.60
N GLY A 224 12.63 -20.99 -27.37
CA GLY A 224 13.89 -21.39 -27.96
C GLY A 224 13.75 -21.66 -29.46
N ALA A 225 14.74 -21.25 -30.26
CA ALA A 225 14.74 -21.60 -31.68
C ALA A 225 15.12 -23.06 -31.91
N ASP A 226 14.48 -23.69 -32.90
CA ASP A 226 14.75 -25.07 -33.32
C ASP A 226 16.14 -25.22 -33.93
N GLY A 227 16.73 -26.41 -33.78
CA GLY A 227 17.95 -26.81 -34.46
C GLY A 227 17.71 -27.14 -35.94
N GLY A 228 18.71 -26.86 -36.78
CA GLY A 228 18.67 -27.14 -38.21
C GLY A 228 18.83 -28.63 -38.54
N PRO A 229 18.33 -29.09 -39.71
CA PRO A 229 18.55 -30.45 -40.18
C PRO A 229 20.01 -30.69 -40.55
N GLY A 230 20.49 -31.93 -40.38
CA GLY A 230 21.80 -32.36 -40.89
C GLY A 230 21.78 -32.69 -42.39
N ASP A 231 22.93 -32.58 -43.06
CA ASP A 231 23.03 -32.83 -44.50
C ASP A 231 22.77 -34.31 -44.82
N SER A 232 21.89 -34.57 -45.79
CA SER A 232 21.61 -35.91 -46.31
C SER A 232 22.56 -36.27 -47.46
N VAL A 233 22.79 -37.57 -47.63
CA VAL A 233 23.63 -38.14 -48.68
C VAL A 233 22.72 -38.71 -49.78
N SER A 234 22.93 -38.29 -51.03
CA SER A 234 22.06 -38.68 -52.16
C SER A 234 22.75 -39.53 -53.23
N SER A 235 24.05 -39.81 -53.06
CA SER A 235 24.83 -40.62 -53.98
C SER A 235 25.91 -41.42 -53.25
N GLY A 236 26.45 -42.43 -53.95
CA GLY A 236 27.58 -43.21 -53.46
C GLY A 236 28.91 -42.51 -53.70
N GLY A 237 29.93 -42.95 -52.98
CA GLY A 237 31.30 -42.42 -53.08
C GLY A 237 31.72 -41.67 -51.82
N ASN A 238 32.94 -41.14 -51.88
CA ASN A 238 33.50 -40.28 -50.84
C ASN A 238 33.02 -38.84 -51.10
N ILE A 239 32.01 -38.41 -50.36
CA ILE A 239 31.44 -37.06 -50.46
C ILE A 239 32.06 -36.16 -49.39
N PRO A 240 32.91 -35.18 -49.75
CA PRO A 240 33.40 -34.19 -48.80
C PRO A 240 32.31 -33.18 -48.43
N GLY A 241 32.39 -32.62 -47.23
CA GLY A 241 31.56 -31.48 -46.84
C GLY A 241 30.13 -31.79 -46.40
N ILE A 242 29.84 -33.03 -45.98
CA ILE A 242 28.58 -33.36 -45.27
C ILE A 242 28.63 -32.71 -43.89
N ASN A 243 27.88 -31.63 -43.69
CA ASN A 243 27.83 -30.88 -42.45
C ASN A 243 26.68 -31.36 -41.56
N GLY A 244 26.85 -31.16 -40.25
CA GLY A 244 25.73 -31.27 -39.33
C GLY A 244 24.88 -29.99 -39.33
N GLY A 245 23.67 -30.11 -38.80
CA GLY A 245 22.71 -29.03 -38.74
C GLY A 245 23.17 -27.87 -37.84
N ALA A 246 22.76 -26.67 -38.22
CA ALA A 246 23.03 -25.47 -37.45
C ALA A 246 22.37 -25.54 -36.06
N PRO A 247 23.00 -25.02 -34.99
CA PRO A 247 22.38 -24.97 -33.69
C PRO A 247 21.19 -24.00 -33.67
N GLY A 248 20.17 -24.32 -32.89
CA GLY A 248 19.14 -23.34 -32.53
C GLY A 248 19.77 -22.18 -31.74
N ARG A 249 19.30 -20.96 -31.97
CA ARG A 249 19.77 -19.74 -31.29
C ARG A 249 18.60 -18.88 -30.83
N THR A 250 18.65 -18.46 -29.58
CA THR A 250 17.63 -17.59 -28.96
C THR A 250 18.31 -16.36 -28.39
N SER A 251 17.60 -15.24 -28.35
CA SER A 251 18.05 -14.01 -27.69
C SER A 251 17.08 -13.63 -26.58
N CYS A 252 17.51 -13.85 -25.34
CA CYS A 252 16.75 -13.48 -24.14
C CYS A 252 17.03 -12.03 -23.75
N ILE A 253 15.98 -11.26 -23.52
CA ILE A 253 16.10 -9.88 -23.04
C ILE A 253 16.57 -9.93 -21.58
N ASN A 254 17.67 -9.24 -21.27
CA ASN A 254 18.24 -9.12 -19.92
C ASN A 254 18.51 -10.45 -19.18
N ALA A 255 18.73 -11.53 -19.93
CA ALA A 255 19.04 -12.85 -19.37
C ALA A 255 20.05 -13.60 -20.25
N THR A 256 20.70 -14.61 -19.68
CA THR A 256 21.57 -15.50 -20.44
C THR A 256 20.74 -16.29 -21.45
N SER A 257 21.27 -16.45 -22.66
CA SER A 257 20.68 -17.32 -23.69
C SER A 257 21.59 -18.52 -23.88
N TYR A 258 21.01 -19.70 -24.06
CA TYR A 258 21.78 -20.93 -24.26
C TYR A 258 21.48 -21.52 -25.64
N GLU A 259 22.48 -21.47 -26.51
CA GLU A 259 22.40 -22.05 -27.85
C GLU A 259 22.42 -23.58 -27.81
N GLY A 260 21.76 -24.20 -28.79
CA GLY A 260 21.91 -25.63 -29.01
C GLY A 260 23.31 -26.00 -29.51
N GLY A 261 23.61 -27.29 -29.56
CA GLY A 261 24.85 -27.81 -30.11
C GLY A 261 24.77 -27.96 -31.62
N GLN A 262 25.83 -27.62 -32.35
CA GLN A 262 25.91 -27.93 -33.78
C GLN A 262 25.93 -29.45 -34.01
N GLY A 263 25.20 -29.94 -35.01
CA GLY A 263 25.26 -31.35 -35.40
C GLY A 263 26.66 -31.75 -35.88
N GLY A 264 27.01 -33.03 -35.72
CA GLY A 264 28.25 -33.58 -36.27
C GLY A 264 28.15 -33.73 -37.79
N GLY A 265 29.19 -33.35 -38.53
CA GLY A 265 29.36 -33.80 -39.92
C GLY A 265 29.62 -35.31 -39.99
N SER A 266 29.73 -35.86 -41.20
CA SER A 266 29.97 -37.31 -41.39
C SER A 266 31.11 -37.82 -40.50
N GLY A 267 30.84 -38.83 -39.69
CA GLY A 267 31.83 -39.44 -38.79
C GLY A 267 32.33 -38.56 -37.66
N THR A 268 31.67 -37.43 -37.35
CA THR A 268 32.04 -36.53 -36.25
C THR A 268 30.99 -36.49 -35.14
N VAL A 269 31.44 -36.15 -33.93
CA VAL A 269 30.60 -36.01 -32.73
C VAL A 269 29.84 -34.69 -32.84
N GLY A 270 28.58 -34.68 -32.40
CA GLY A 270 27.82 -33.44 -32.27
C GLY A 270 28.40 -32.53 -31.19
N ALA A 271 28.39 -31.23 -31.41
CA ALA A 271 28.85 -30.28 -30.40
C ALA A 271 27.89 -30.27 -29.20
N PRO A 272 28.40 -29.98 -27.99
CA PRO A 272 27.54 -29.80 -26.84
C PRO A 272 26.66 -28.56 -26.99
N GLY A 273 25.43 -28.63 -26.46
CA GLY A 273 24.59 -27.46 -26.25
C GLY A 273 25.08 -26.66 -25.04
N GLN A 274 24.79 -25.37 -25.00
CA GLN A 274 25.18 -24.53 -23.88
C GLN A 274 24.27 -24.76 -22.66
N PRO A 275 24.79 -24.67 -21.42
CA PRO A 275 26.20 -24.47 -21.09
C PRO A 275 27.06 -25.74 -21.25
N ASN A 276 26.50 -26.94 -21.13
CA ASN A 276 27.27 -28.19 -21.15
C ASN A 276 26.41 -29.45 -21.44
N THR A 277 25.41 -29.35 -22.30
CA THR A 277 24.57 -30.49 -22.69
C THR A 277 25.30 -31.38 -23.69
N GLN A 278 25.51 -32.66 -23.38
CA GLN A 278 26.30 -33.57 -24.20
C GLN A 278 25.72 -33.75 -25.62
N GLY A 279 26.58 -33.60 -26.65
CA GLY A 279 26.26 -33.94 -28.03
C GLY A 279 26.30 -35.46 -28.30
N GLY A 280 25.63 -35.88 -29.36
CA GLY A 280 25.55 -37.26 -29.79
C GLY A 280 26.89 -37.79 -30.30
N ALA A 281 27.24 -39.02 -29.90
CA ALA A 281 28.43 -39.68 -30.42
C ALA A 281 28.31 -39.96 -31.92
N ARG A 282 29.44 -39.95 -32.62
CA ARG A 282 29.52 -40.33 -34.04
C ARG A 282 29.16 -41.80 -34.26
N GLY A 283 28.65 -42.12 -35.45
CA GLY A 283 28.49 -43.49 -35.90
C GLY A 283 29.84 -44.19 -36.13
N GLY A 284 29.88 -45.49 -35.86
CA GLY A 284 31.00 -46.36 -36.17
C GLY A 284 31.16 -46.56 -37.68
N ASN A 285 32.40 -46.52 -38.16
CA ASN A 285 32.71 -46.82 -39.56
C ASN A 285 32.67 -48.33 -39.80
N CYS A 286 32.26 -48.73 -40.99
CA CYS A 286 32.36 -50.11 -41.47
C CYS A 286 33.48 -50.20 -42.52
N SER A 287 34.42 -51.13 -42.34
CA SER A 287 35.43 -51.46 -43.34
C SER A 287 35.64 -52.97 -43.43
N ASN A 288 35.34 -53.57 -44.58
CA ASN A 288 35.51 -55.00 -44.83
C ASN A 288 36.31 -55.20 -46.12
N TYR A 289 37.39 -56.00 -46.03
CA TYR A 289 38.34 -56.24 -47.12
C TYR A 289 38.41 -57.71 -47.61
N ASN A 290 37.40 -58.52 -47.30
CA ASN A 290 37.40 -59.94 -47.67
C ASN A 290 36.73 -60.18 -49.03
N GLY A 291 37.39 -60.97 -49.89
CA GLY A 291 37.06 -61.17 -51.31
C GLY A 291 35.85 -62.06 -51.62
N GLY A 292 34.69 -61.79 -51.00
CA GLY A 292 33.40 -62.42 -51.34
C GLY A 292 32.25 -61.42 -51.31
N THR A 293 31.10 -61.77 -51.91
CA THR A 293 29.88 -60.94 -51.94
C THR A 293 29.36 -60.64 -50.53
N GLY A 294 28.90 -59.42 -50.26
CA GLY A 294 28.46 -59.06 -48.92
C GLY A 294 28.09 -57.59 -48.74
N SER A 295 27.82 -57.22 -47.49
CA SER A 295 27.33 -55.90 -47.09
C SER A 295 28.27 -55.20 -46.10
N CYS A 296 28.36 -53.88 -46.19
CA CYS A 296 29.03 -53.06 -45.18
C CYS A 296 28.10 -51.90 -44.80
N THR A 297 27.59 -51.90 -43.57
CA THR A 297 26.68 -50.87 -43.08
C THR A 297 27.33 -50.19 -41.90
N ALA A 298 27.53 -48.88 -42.00
CA ALA A 298 28.06 -48.07 -40.91
C ALA A 298 26.94 -47.71 -39.91
N ASP A 299 27.33 -47.48 -38.66
CA ASP A 299 26.34 -47.15 -37.62
C ASP A 299 25.83 -45.72 -37.80
N ALA A 300 24.59 -45.50 -37.37
CA ALA A 300 24.04 -44.16 -37.27
C ALA A 300 24.74 -43.36 -36.16
N GLY A 301 24.73 -42.03 -36.29
CA GLY A 301 25.09 -41.15 -35.18
C GLY A 301 24.04 -41.23 -34.05
N LEU A 302 24.48 -41.00 -32.82
CA LEU A 302 23.59 -40.97 -31.67
C LEU A 302 22.86 -39.63 -31.54
N VAL A 303 21.71 -39.66 -30.88
CA VAL A 303 20.94 -38.46 -30.53
C VAL A 303 21.72 -37.55 -29.58
N GLY A 304 21.55 -36.24 -29.74
CA GLY A 304 22.05 -35.26 -28.77
C GLY A 304 21.21 -35.28 -27.48
N SER A 305 21.83 -34.98 -26.34
CA SER A 305 21.10 -34.97 -25.07
C SER A 305 20.13 -33.78 -24.99
N PRO A 306 18.96 -33.93 -24.34
CA PRO A 306 18.06 -32.80 -24.09
C PRO A 306 18.70 -31.79 -23.15
N GLY A 307 18.42 -30.50 -23.35
CA GLY A 307 18.78 -29.44 -22.43
C GLY A 307 17.98 -29.53 -21.13
N ALA A 308 18.59 -29.16 -20.02
CA ALA A 308 17.91 -29.05 -18.73
C ALA A 308 16.98 -27.84 -18.67
N ASP A 309 15.85 -27.99 -17.98
CA ASP A 309 14.90 -26.92 -17.70
C ASP A 309 15.51 -25.82 -16.84
N GLY A 310 15.09 -24.58 -17.07
CA GLY A 310 15.42 -23.46 -16.22
C GLY A 310 14.71 -23.54 -14.87
N ASN A 311 15.43 -23.24 -13.79
CA ASN A 311 14.84 -23.17 -12.45
C ASN A 311 13.84 -21.99 -12.34
N PRO A 312 12.71 -22.17 -11.64
CA PRO A 312 11.81 -21.07 -11.28
C PRO A 312 12.52 -19.96 -10.49
N GLY A 313 12.11 -18.72 -10.72
CA GLY A 313 12.55 -17.59 -9.91
C GLY A 313 11.93 -17.61 -8.52
N PRO A 314 12.66 -17.24 -7.45
CA PRO A 314 12.07 -17.11 -6.12
C PRO A 314 11.02 -15.98 -6.08
N GLY A 315 9.98 -16.17 -5.29
CA GLY A 315 8.95 -15.16 -5.06
C GLY A 315 9.46 -13.99 -4.22
N GLY A 316 8.79 -12.84 -4.35
CA GLY A 316 9.06 -11.66 -3.55
C GLY A 316 8.46 -11.75 -2.14
N ASP A 317 9.13 -11.12 -1.18
CA ASP A 317 8.65 -11.02 0.19
C ASP A 317 7.35 -10.20 0.28
N ALA A 318 6.50 -10.52 1.25
CA ALA A 318 5.30 -9.75 1.52
C ALA A 318 5.65 -8.34 2.03
N GLY A 319 4.75 -7.39 1.79
CA GLY A 319 4.80 -6.11 2.50
C GLY A 319 4.58 -6.34 3.98
N THR A 320 5.13 -5.49 4.86
CA THR A 320 4.87 -5.58 6.29
C THR A 320 3.56 -4.88 6.64
N GLY A 321 2.78 -5.39 7.59
CA GLY A 321 1.47 -4.80 7.98
C GLY A 321 1.53 -3.52 8.83
N VAL A 322 2.74 -3.09 9.21
CA VAL A 322 2.95 -1.94 10.09
C VAL A 322 2.91 -0.61 9.33
N GLY A 323 3.47 -0.55 8.13
CA GLY A 323 3.77 0.71 7.47
C GLY A 323 4.87 1.52 8.18
N LEU A 324 5.08 2.75 7.73
CA LEU A 324 6.13 3.64 8.20
C LEU A 324 5.60 5.06 8.36
N LEU A 325 6.05 5.76 9.39
CA LEU A 325 5.85 7.20 9.48
C LEU A 325 6.94 7.92 8.70
N ARG A 326 6.56 8.70 7.68
CA ARG A 326 7.47 9.50 6.84
C ARG A 326 6.77 10.77 6.38
N ASN A 327 7.50 11.88 6.29
CA ASN A 327 6.99 13.17 5.83
C ASN A 327 5.68 13.58 6.52
N ASN A 328 5.61 13.47 7.85
CA ASN A 328 4.44 13.85 8.66
C ASN A 328 3.16 13.08 8.29
N THR A 329 3.27 11.87 7.75
CA THR A 329 2.15 10.97 7.47
C THR A 329 2.53 9.50 7.64
N TRP A 330 1.53 8.62 7.57
CA TRP A 330 1.70 7.18 7.51
C TRP A 330 1.79 6.71 6.04
N VAL A 331 2.67 5.76 5.76
CA VAL A 331 2.89 5.19 4.43
C VAL A 331 2.88 3.66 4.48
N ALA A 332 2.14 3.04 3.57
CA ALA A 332 2.05 1.59 3.46
C ALA A 332 3.37 0.97 2.96
N THR A 333 3.60 -0.26 3.38
CA THR A 333 4.72 -1.11 2.94
C THR A 333 4.22 -2.14 1.93
N SER A 334 4.77 -2.09 0.71
CA SER A 334 4.40 -2.97 -0.40
C SER A 334 5.16 -4.28 -0.39
N GLY A 335 4.58 -5.30 -1.03
CA GLY A 335 5.30 -6.52 -1.38
C GLY A 335 6.47 -6.25 -2.31
N GLN A 336 7.50 -7.08 -2.23
CA GLN A 336 8.67 -6.99 -3.09
C GLN A 336 8.39 -7.66 -4.44
N ILE A 337 9.13 -7.24 -5.46
CA ILE A 337 9.16 -7.91 -6.76
C ILE A 337 9.70 -9.34 -6.59
N GLY A 338 9.15 -10.29 -7.37
CA GLY A 338 9.76 -11.60 -7.52
C GLY A 338 11.11 -11.52 -8.24
N GLN A 339 11.75 -12.66 -8.44
CA GLN A 339 12.98 -12.74 -9.25
C GLN A 339 12.70 -13.44 -10.58
N PRO A 340 13.44 -13.12 -11.65
CA PRO A 340 13.29 -13.82 -12.93
C PRO A 340 13.61 -15.31 -12.77
N GLY A 341 13.05 -16.13 -13.65
CA GLY A 341 13.48 -17.53 -13.78
C GLY A 341 14.90 -17.64 -14.35
N ALA A 342 15.42 -18.86 -14.41
CA ALA A 342 16.65 -19.16 -15.15
C ALA A 342 16.34 -19.58 -16.60
N ALA A 343 17.26 -19.35 -17.53
CA ALA A 343 17.12 -19.85 -18.89
C ALA A 343 17.25 -21.38 -18.92
N GLY A 344 16.52 -22.04 -19.82
CA GLY A 344 16.72 -23.46 -20.09
C GLY A 344 18.00 -23.67 -20.88
N ALA A 345 18.67 -24.81 -20.71
CA ALA A 345 19.89 -25.13 -21.46
C ALA A 345 19.57 -25.52 -22.92
N GLY A 346 20.50 -25.28 -23.83
CA GLY A 346 20.40 -25.78 -25.20
C GLY A 346 20.62 -27.30 -25.28
N GLY A 347 19.95 -27.96 -26.21
CA GLY A 347 20.13 -29.39 -26.48
C GLY A 347 21.44 -29.66 -27.20
N GLY A 348 22.02 -30.85 -27.02
CA GLY A 348 23.22 -31.27 -27.74
C GLY A 348 22.96 -31.50 -29.23
N GLY A 349 23.95 -31.27 -30.09
CA GLY A 349 23.86 -31.65 -31.50
C GLY A 349 23.90 -33.17 -31.67
N GLY A 350 23.21 -33.72 -32.66
CA GLY A 350 23.28 -35.14 -33.00
C GLY A 350 24.62 -35.51 -33.63
N GLY A 351 25.07 -36.74 -33.43
CA GLY A 351 26.30 -37.25 -34.07
C GLY A 351 26.11 -37.48 -35.57
N GLY A 352 27.17 -37.32 -36.37
CA GLY A 352 27.15 -37.74 -37.77
C GLY A 352 27.25 -39.25 -37.91
N GLY A 353 26.63 -39.80 -38.95
CA GLY A 353 26.70 -41.22 -39.28
C GLY A 353 28.10 -41.65 -39.70
N GLY A 354 28.43 -42.92 -39.49
CA GLY A 354 29.71 -43.49 -39.93
C GLY A 354 29.77 -43.65 -41.44
N SER A 355 30.99 -43.77 -41.97
CA SER A 355 31.22 -44.11 -43.39
C SER A 355 31.45 -45.60 -43.56
N ALA A 356 30.98 -46.15 -44.67
CA ALA A 356 31.20 -47.53 -45.08
C ALA A 356 32.16 -47.60 -46.27
N ASP A 357 33.18 -48.46 -46.19
CA ASP A 357 34.05 -48.84 -47.31
C ASP A 357 34.06 -50.36 -47.46
N ARG A 358 33.50 -50.81 -48.58
CA ARG A 358 33.52 -52.21 -48.96
C ARG A 358 34.35 -52.39 -50.22
N SER A 359 35.63 -52.68 -50.04
CA SER A 359 36.56 -52.93 -51.15
C SER A 359 36.53 -51.82 -52.22
N GLY A 360 36.43 -50.55 -51.82
CA GLY A 360 36.36 -49.40 -52.73
C GLY A 360 34.93 -48.94 -53.08
N ILE A 361 33.89 -49.68 -52.69
CA ILE A 361 32.50 -49.20 -52.71
C ILE A 361 32.29 -48.37 -51.45
N ILE A 362 32.32 -47.04 -51.61
CA ILE A 362 32.25 -46.10 -50.50
C ILE A 362 30.82 -45.56 -50.36
N ALA A 363 30.34 -45.44 -49.13
CA ALA A 363 29.17 -44.65 -48.78
C ALA A 363 29.48 -43.76 -47.57
N THR A 364 29.48 -42.44 -47.78
CA THR A 364 29.65 -41.44 -46.72
C THR A 364 28.46 -41.43 -45.76
N GLY A 365 28.71 -41.22 -44.48
CA GLY A 365 27.66 -41.03 -43.47
C GLY A 365 26.98 -39.67 -43.58
N ALA A 366 25.74 -39.57 -43.13
CA ALA A 366 24.99 -38.32 -43.13
C ALA A 366 25.32 -37.43 -41.92
N GLY A 367 25.02 -36.13 -42.01
CA GLY A 367 25.23 -35.18 -40.94
C GLY A 367 24.18 -35.32 -39.83
N GLY A 368 24.58 -35.15 -38.56
CA GLY A 368 23.67 -35.09 -37.42
C GLY A 368 22.88 -33.78 -37.39
N GLY A 369 21.70 -33.79 -36.78
CA GLY A 369 20.86 -32.61 -36.62
C GLY A 369 21.39 -31.65 -35.55
N GLY A 370 21.14 -30.36 -35.68
CA GLY A 370 21.49 -29.37 -34.66
C GLY A 370 20.60 -29.49 -33.43
N GLY A 371 21.12 -29.22 -32.24
CA GLY A 371 20.34 -29.14 -31.01
C GLY A 371 19.46 -27.89 -30.98
N GLY A 372 18.32 -27.97 -30.32
CA GLY A 372 17.44 -26.82 -30.10
C GLY A 372 18.00 -25.88 -29.03
N ALA A 373 17.74 -24.58 -29.15
CA ALA A 373 18.12 -23.62 -28.11
C ALA A 373 17.24 -23.74 -26.88
N GLY A 374 17.77 -23.33 -25.74
CA GLY A 374 16.99 -23.18 -24.53
C GLY A 374 15.95 -22.05 -24.62
N GLY A 375 14.86 -22.22 -23.87
CA GLY A 375 13.84 -21.19 -23.71
C GLY A 375 14.29 -20.08 -22.75
N CYS A 376 13.85 -18.86 -23.01
CA CYS A 376 14.14 -17.72 -22.15
C CYS A 376 13.34 -17.77 -20.85
N PRO A 377 13.87 -17.22 -19.75
CA PRO A 377 13.13 -17.18 -18.49
C PRO A 377 11.92 -16.25 -18.56
N GLY A 378 10.89 -16.56 -17.77
CA GLY A 378 9.79 -15.63 -17.52
C GLY A 378 10.24 -14.47 -16.62
N THR A 379 9.67 -13.28 -16.84
CA THR A 379 9.97 -12.11 -16.01
C THR A 379 9.21 -12.19 -14.68
N PRO A 380 9.69 -11.54 -13.60
CA PRO A 380 9.04 -11.64 -12.30
C PRO A 380 7.71 -10.87 -12.24
N GLY A 381 6.81 -11.31 -11.36
CA GLY A 381 5.64 -10.51 -10.98
C GLY A 381 6.02 -9.35 -10.06
N LEU A 382 5.38 -8.20 -10.23
CA LEU A 382 5.54 -7.07 -9.31
C LEU A 382 4.82 -7.33 -7.99
N GLY A 383 5.33 -6.77 -6.90
CA GLY A 383 4.67 -6.86 -5.60
C GLY A 383 3.36 -6.07 -5.54
N GLY A 384 2.41 -6.55 -4.73
CA GLY A 384 1.18 -5.82 -4.44
C GLY A 384 1.43 -4.67 -3.47
N GLN A 385 0.76 -3.54 -3.66
CA GLN A 385 0.89 -2.41 -2.74
C GLN A 385 0.22 -2.72 -1.40
N GLY A 386 0.77 -2.20 -0.30
CA GLY A 386 0.13 -2.32 1.01
C GLY A 386 -1.19 -1.53 1.06
N GLY A 387 -2.13 -1.99 1.88
CA GLY A 387 -3.38 -1.27 2.16
C GLY A 387 -3.16 -0.08 3.09
N GLY A 388 -3.93 0.97 2.92
CA GLY A 388 -3.89 2.21 3.68
C GLY A 388 -4.32 2.04 5.14
N ALA A 389 -3.77 2.83 6.04
CA ALA A 389 -4.19 2.85 7.43
C ALA A 389 -5.50 3.62 7.67
N SER A 390 -6.24 3.23 8.70
CA SER A 390 -7.28 4.06 9.32
C SER A 390 -6.80 4.47 10.71
N ILE A 391 -6.51 5.76 10.89
CA ILE A 391 -5.85 6.29 12.09
C ILE A 391 -6.70 7.41 12.67
N ALA A 392 -7.28 7.23 13.86
CA ALA A 392 -8.10 8.30 14.46
C ALA A 392 -7.24 9.53 14.79
N VAL A 393 -6.08 9.34 15.41
CA VAL A 393 -5.13 10.41 15.75
C VAL A 393 -3.70 10.04 15.35
N LEU A 394 -3.03 10.91 14.61
CA LEU A 394 -1.63 10.78 14.23
C LEU A 394 -0.79 11.90 14.83
N LEU A 395 0.23 11.56 15.62
CA LEU A 395 1.10 12.49 16.34
C LEU A 395 2.53 12.45 15.80
N PHE A 396 3.09 13.63 15.51
CA PHE A 396 4.49 13.83 15.18
C PHE A 396 5.11 14.90 16.07
N ASN A 397 6.16 14.56 16.80
CA ASN A 397 6.86 15.47 17.72
C ASN A 397 5.88 16.36 18.51
N SER A 398 4.86 15.72 19.12
CA SER A 398 3.71 16.41 19.71
C SER A 398 3.25 15.78 21.03
N SER A 399 2.55 16.58 21.85
CA SER A 399 1.85 16.09 23.04
C SER A 399 0.36 16.38 22.99
N LEU A 400 -0.44 15.39 23.38
CA LEU A 400 -1.90 15.44 23.31
C LEU A 400 -2.55 14.99 24.63
N GLU A 401 -3.54 15.71 25.10
CA GLU A 401 -4.41 15.33 26.22
C GLU A 401 -5.82 15.05 25.69
N LEU A 402 -6.31 13.84 25.94
CA LEU A 402 -7.66 13.40 25.60
C LEU A 402 -8.52 13.32 26.86
N ASP A 403 -9.59 14.10 26.96
CA ASP A 403 -10.54 14.05 28.06
C ASP A 403 -11.96 13.78 27.53
N THR A 404 -12.56 12.68 27.97
CA THR A 404 -13.93 12.30 27.56
C THR A 404 -14.12 12.30 26.04
N CYS A 405 -13.16 11.72 25.30
CA CYS A 405 -13.18 11.65 23.84
C CYS A 405 -13.64 10.28 23.33
N ASN A 406 -14.13 10.23 22.08
CA ASN A 406 -14.52 8.99 21.41
C ASN A 406 -13.75 8.84 20.10
N LEU A 407 -12.85 7.87 20.01
CA LEU A 407 -12.04 7.62 18.81
C LEU A 407 -12.59 6.39 18.07
N PHE A 408 -12.89 6.57 16.78
CA PHE A 408 -13.43 5.54 15.92
C PHE A 408 -12.62 5.41 14.62
N THR A 409 -12.38 4.18 14.18
CA THR A 409 -11.75 3.90 12.88
C THR A 409 -12.64 2.99 12.05
N GLU A 410 -12.77 3.28 10.75
CA GLU A 410 -13.55 2.45 9.83
C GLU A 410 -12.82 1.18 9.35
N GLY A 411 -11.54 1.04 9.69
CA GLY A 411 -10.73 -0.13 9.40
C GLY A 411 -9.68 0.13 8.31
N GLY A 412 -8.58 -0.60 8.36
CA GLY A 412 -7.52 -0.45 7.37
C GLY A 412 -7.89 -1.08 6.02
N GLY A 413 -7.31 -0.56 4.95
CA GLY A 413 -7.53 -1.04 3.59
C GLY A 413 -6.93 -2.42 3.36
N ALA A 414 -7.52 -3.25 2.50
CA ALA A 414 -6.92 -4.52 2.12
C ALA A 414 -5.62 -4.30 1.32
N GLY A 415 -4.64 -5.18 1.49
CA GLY A 415 -3.43 -5.19 0.68
C GLY A 415 -3.71 -5.67 -0.75
N GLY A 416 -2.92 -5.18 -1.70
CA GLY A 416 -2.98 -5.59 -3.10
C GLY A 416 -2.40 -6.99 -3.31
N ALA A 417 -2.96 -7.73 -4.26
CA ALA A 417 -2.41 -9.03 -4.67
C ALA A 417 -1.05 -8.83 -5.35
N GLY A 418 -0.06 -9.65 -5.02
CA GLY A 418 1.18 -9.73 -5.78
C GLY A 418 0.93 -10.29 -7.19
N GLY A 419 1.65 -9.80 -8.18
CA GLY A 419 1.56 -10.30 -9.56
C GLY A 419 2.11 -11.72 -9.68
N ALA A 420 1.50 -12.54 -10.53
CA ALA A 420 2.09 -13.83 -10.88
C ALA A 420 3.40 -13.62 -11.66
N GLY A 421 4.35 -14.53 -11.52
CA GLY A 421 5.52 -14.54 -12.40
C GLY A 421 5.14 -15.02 -13.80
N GLY A 422 5.84 -14.50 -14.82
CA GLY A 422 5.62 -14.89 -16.19
C GLY A 422 6.05 -16.34 -16.44
N PRO A 423 5.40 -17.08 -17.35
CA PRO A 423 5.86 -18.41 -17.74
C PRO A 423 7.24 -18.33 -18.42
N GLY A 424 8.06 -19.37 -18.29
CA GLY A 424 9.25 -19.48 -19.13
C GLY A 424 8.89 -19.85 -20.57
N GLY A 425 9.73 -19.45 -21.51
CA GLY A 425 9.60 -19.84 -22.91
C GLY A 425 9.87 -21.34 -23.07
N LEU A 426 9.23 -21.96 -24.05
CA LEU A 426 9.49 -23.35 -24.39
C LEU A 426 10.92 -23.53 -24.92
N GLY A 427 11.49 -24.72 -24.80
CA GLY A 427 12.75 -25.05 -25.47
C GLY A 427 12.55 -25.32 -26.96
N GLY A 428 13.54 -24.99 -27.77
CA GLY A 428 13.56 -25.29 -29.20
C GLY A 428 13.67 -26.79 -29.45
N LYS A 429 13.07 -27.29 -30.52
CA LYS A 429 13.18 -28.69 -30.92
C LYS A 429 14.57 -28.97 -31.48
N GLY A 430 15.03 -30.21 -31.33
CA GLY A 430 16.21 -30.70 -32.03
C GLY A 430 15.92 -30.90 -33.52
N GLY A 431 16.90 -30.59 -34.36
CA GLY A 431 16.84 -30.81 -35.79
C GLY A 431 16.95 -32.30 -36.15
N PRO A 432 16.32 -32.76 -37.25
CA PRO A 432 16.46 -34.13 -37.70
C PRO A 432 17.88 -34.39 -38.22
N GLY A 433 18.36 -35.62 -38.05
CA GLY A 433 19.58 -36.07 -38.71
C GLY A 433 19.37 -36.29 -40.20
N GLY A 434 20.45 -36.16 -40.97
CA GLY A 434 20.46 -36.43 -42.40
C GLY A 434 20.27 -37.92 -42.69
N THR A 435 19.71 -38.20 -43.87
CA THR A 435 19.51 -39.57 -44.36
C THR A 435 20.72 -40.07 -45.12
N SER A 436 21.10 -41.32 -44.89
CA SER A 436 22.24 -41.98 -45.54
C SER A 436 21.91 -42.54 -46.92
N PHE A 437 22.95 -42.77 -47.72
CA PHE A 437 22.84 -43.44 -49.02
C PHE A 437 23.38 -44.88 -48.97
N THR A 438 22.80 -45.77 -49.77
CA THR A 438 23.32 -47.12 -50.03
C THR A 438 23.93 -47.20 -51.42
N ASN A 439 25.25 -47.30 -51.50
CA ASN A 439 26.00 -47.48 -52.75
C ASN A 439 26.02 -48.97 -53.11
N THR A 440 25.39 -49.33 -54.23
CA THR A 440 25.27 -50.71 -54.71
C THR A 440 26.03 -50.88 -56.02
N GLN A 441 26.94 -51.86 -56.07
CA GLN A 441 27.67 -52.25 -57.28
C GLN A 441 27.59 -53.77 -57.44
N GLY A 442 26.70 -54.25 -58.30
CA GLY A 442 26.44 -55.69 -58.43
C GLY A 442 25.78 -56.27 -57.19
N ALA A 443 26.29 -57.40 -56.67
CA ALA A 443 25.78 -58.04 -55.45
C ALA A 443 26.28 -57.38 -54.14
N ASP A 444 27.08 -56.33 -54.28
CA ASP A 444 27.83 -55.71 -53.20
C ASP A 444 27.26 -54.34 -52.87
N PHE A 445 27.14 -54.04 -51.57
CA PHE A 445 26.64 -52.74 -51.14
C PHE A 445 27.35 -52.21 -49.90
N ALA A 446 27.52 -50.89 -49.88
CA ALA A 446 27.98 -50.10 -48.75
C ALA A 446 26.89 -49.08 -48.37
N THR A 447 26.52 -49.02 -47.10
CA THR A 447 25.51 -48.10 -46.58
C THR A 447 26.15 -47.21 -45.53
N GLY A 448 26.10 -45.89 -45.76
CA GLY A 448 26.51 -44.92 -44.75
C GLY A 448 25.56 -44.94 -43.55
N GLY A 449 26.00 -44.43 -42.41
CA GLY A 449 25.14 -44.23 -41.25
C GLY A 449 24.23 -43.01 -41.43
N ASN A 450 23.00 -43.07 -40.91
CA ASN A 450 22.17 -41.87 -40.75
C ASN A 450 22.78 -40.93 -39.72
N GLY A 451 22.49 -39.63 -39.84
CA GLY A 451 22.77 -38.68 -38.77
C GLY A 451 21.85 -38.93 -37.58
N GLY A 452 22.37 -38.74 -36.36
CA GLY A 452 21.55 -38.69 -35.16
C GLY A 452 20.75 -37.37 -35.10
N PRO A 453 19.52 -37.37 -34.56
CA PRO A 453 18.79 -36.13 -34.33
C PRO A 453 19.45 -35.29 -33.22
N GLY A 454 19.28 -33.97 -33.28
CA GLY A 454 19.65 -33.08 -32.18
C GLY A 454 18.75 -33.29 -30.96
N GLY A 455 19.26 -32.97 -29.78
CA GLY A 455 18.46 -32.91 -28.55
C GLY A 455 17.60 -31.64 -28.53
N PRO A 456 16.39 -31.68 -27.93
CA PRO A 456 15.60 -30.48 -27.68
C PRO A 456 16.29 -29.61 -26.62
N GLY A 457 16.10 -28.29 -26.70
CA GLY A 457 16.45 -27.38 -25.60
C GLY A 457 15.48 -27.54 -24.43
N GLY A 458 15.94 -27.18 -23.23
CA GLY A 458 15.09 -27.09 -22.05
C GLY A 458 14.22 -25.83 -22.08
N PRO A 459 12.99 -25.87 -21.56
CA PRO A 459 12.19 -24.66 -21.32
C PRO A 459 12.87 -23.74 -20.31
N GLY A 460 12.62 -22.44 -20.43
CA GLY A 460 12.97 -21.47 -19.41
C GLY A 460 12.17 -21.68 -18.14
N GLY A 461 12.74 -21.28 -17.01
CA GLY A 461 12.05 -21.27 -15.73
C GLY A 461 11.02 -20.13 -15.68
N PRO A 462 9.87 -20.34 -15.02
CA PRO A 462 8.93 -19.25 -14.77
C PRO A 462 9.54 -18.21 -13.83
N GLY A 463 9.13 -16.96 -13.98
CA GLY A 463 9.42 -15.91 -13.01
C GLY A 463 8.77 -16.20 -11.66
N GLY A 464 9.38 -15.68 -10.60
CA GLY A 464 8.80 -15.72 -9.26
C GLY A 464 7.61 -14.77 -9.14
N PRO A 465 6.57 -15.11 -8.36
CA PRO A 465 5.48 -14.20 -8.07
C PRO A 465 5.96 -13.02 -7.22
N GLY A 466 5.38 -11.84 -7.41
CA GLY A 466 5.57 -10.71 -6.50
C GLY A 466 4.89 -10.97 -5.17
N GLY A 467 5.46 -10.46 -4.08
CA GLY A 467 4.87 -10.58 -2.74
C GLY A 467 3.54 -9.84 -2.62
N ASN A 468 2.65 -10.32 -1.76
CA ASN A 468 1.39 -9.61 -1.51
C ASN A 468 1.64 -8.35 -0.67
N GLY A 469 0.84 -7.32 -0.92
CA GLY A 469 0.76 -6.19 -0.01
C GLY A 469 0.10 -6.62 1.30
N ALA A 470 0.57 -6.09 2.42
CA ALA A 470 -0.11 -6.30 3.70
C ALA A 470 -1.40 -5.47 3.79
N GLY A 471 -2.30 -5.89 4.66
CA GLY A 471 -3.45 -5.09 5.03
C GLY A 471 -3.04 -3.87 5.85
N GLY A 472 -3.74 -2.77 5.67
CA GLY A 472 -3.51 -1.56 6.43
C GLY A 472 -3.97 -1.68 7.89
N PRO A 473 -3.33 -0.96 8.80
CA PRO A 473 -3.65 -1.00 10.21
C PRO A 473 -4.89 -0.17 10.56
N SER A 474 -5.45 -0.41 11.74
CA SER A 474 -6.59 0.31 12.30
C SER A 474 -6.25 0.74 13.73
N VAL A 475 -5.93 2.03 13.92
CA VAL A 475 -5.28 2.51 15.16
C VAL A 475 -5.98 3.73 15.73
N GLY A 476 -6.15 3.75 17.05
CA GLY A 476 -6.67 4.91 17.78
C GLY A 476 -5.68 6.08 17.72
N VAL A 477 -4.56 5.98 18.44
CA VAL A 477 -3.48 6.97 18.44
C VAL A 477 -2.20 6.33 17.90
N TRP A 478 -1.65 6.91 16.84
CA TRP A 478 -0.34 6.53 16.30
C TRP A 478 0.66 7.66 16.57
N CYS A 479 1.77 7.34 17.23
CA CYS A 479 2.82 8.28 17.55
C CYS A 479 4.13 7.97 16.80
N ASP A 480 4.92 9.00 16.52
CA ASP A 480 6.36 8.83 16.39
C ASP A 480 7.03 8.71 17.77
N ASP A 481 8.31 8.33 17.76
CA ASP A 481 9.07 8.01 18.98
C ASP A 481 9.27 9.21 19.94
N THR A 482 8.98 10.43 19.48
CA THR A 482 9.09 11.68 20.26
C THR A 482 7.74 12.21 20.74
N SER A 483 6.63 11.58 20.34
CA SER A 483 5.29 11.98 20.74
C SER A 483 4.78 11.22 21.97
N SER A 484 3.87 11.87 22.68
CA SER A 484 3.20 11.31 23.86
C SER A 484 1.75 11.75 23.92
N PHE A 485 0.92 10.99 24.63
CA PHE A 485 -0.42 11.42 24.95
C PHE A 485 -0.85 10.95 26.35
N THR A 486 -1.83 11.66 26.92
CA THR A 486 -2.56 11.27 28.12
C THR A 486 -4.03 11.12 27.79
N GLN A 487 -4.74 10.29 28.57
CA GLN A 487 -6.17 10.07 28.38
C GLN A 487 -6.91 9.98 29.71
N ASN A 488 -8.10 10.59 29.74
CA ASN A 488 -9.10 10.49 30.77
C ASN A 488 -10.46 10.19 30.11
N ALA A 489 -11.23 9.26 30.68
CA ALA A 489 -12.58 8.90 30.21
C ALA A 489 -12.76 8.70 28.68
N THR A 490 -11.70 8.31 27.96
CA THR A 490 -11.69 8.23 26.48
C THR A 490 -11.97 6.81 26.01
N THR A 491 -12.80 6.65 24.98
CA THR A 491 -13.17 5.35 24.41
C THR A 491 -12.60 5.15 23.01
N PHE A 492 -12.30 3.89 22.67
CA PHE A 492 -11.79 3.49 21.36
C PHE A 492 -12.70 2.42 20.77
N THR A 493 -13.18 2.66 19.55
CA THR A 493 -13.94 1.68 18.77
C THR A 493 -13.26 1.50 17.42
N LEU A 494 -12.43 0.46 17.32
CA LEU A 494 -11.61 0.23 16.14
C LEU A 494 -12.21 -0.88 15.29
N ARG A 495 -12.51 -0.62 14.01
CA ARG A 495 -12.85 -1.70 13.08
C ARG A 495 -11.62 -2.52 12.69
N ALA A 496 -11.86 -3.70 12.13
CA ALA A 496 -10.81 -4.64 11.78
C ALA A 496 -9.76 -4.03 10.82
N PRO A 497 -8.49 -4.41 10.95
CA PRO A 497 -7.46 -4.04 9.99
C PRO A 497 -7.68 -4.78 8.65
N GLY A 498 -7.02 -4.28 7.62
CA GLY A 498 -7.09 -4.86 6.28
C GLY A 498 -6.62 -6.31 6.24
N GLN A 499 -7.15 -7.08 5.28
CA GLN A 499 -6.58 -8.38 4.94
C GLN A 499 -5.37 -8.20 4.02
N PRO A 500 -4.36 -9.08 4.05
CA PRO A 500 -3.30 -9.06 3.05
C PRO A 500 -3.84 -9.45 1.67
N GLY A 501 -3.08 -9.11 0.63
CA GLY A 501 -3.39 -9.46 -0.75
C GLY A 501 -3.58 -10.96 -0.95
N SER A 502 -4.46 -11.32 -1.89
CA SER A 502 -4.83 -12.70 -2.18
C SER A 502 -4.02 -13.36 -3.32
N GLY A 503 -2.97 -12.71 -3.81
CA GLY A 503 -2.13 -13.20 -4.90
C GLY A 503 -1.21 -14.36 -4.51
N PRO A 504 -0.49 -14.94 -5.50
CA PRO A 504 0.35 -16.13 -5.33
C PRO A 504 1.63 -15.90 -4.51
N GLY A 505 2.01 -14.64 -4.24
CA GLY A 505 3.20 -14.32 -3.46
C GLY A 505 3.09 -14.62 -1.97
N ALA A 506 4.17 -14.34 -1.25
CA ALA A 506 4.18 -14.41 0.21
C ALA A 506 3.12 -13.48 0.82
N LYS A 507 2.65 -13.79 2.03
CA LYS A 507 1.66 -12.99 2.78
C LYS A 507 2.19 -12.70 4.18
N ASP A 508 2.04 -11.46 4.63
CA ASP A 508 2.18 -11.09 6.04
C ASP A 508 0.79 -10.85 6.63
N PHE A 509 0.50 -11.47 7.76
CA PHE A 509 -0.75 -11.36 8.50
C PHE A 509 -0.63 -10.52 9.77
N THR A 510 0.43 -9.72 9.90
CA THR A 510 0.57 -8.78 11.01
C THR A 510 -0.63 -7.83 11.02
N ARG A 511 -1.57 -8.07 11.94
CA ARG A 511 -2.80 -7.29 12.11
C ARG A 511 -2.60 -6.31 13.25
N ILE A 512 -2.65 -5.02 12.93
CA ILE A 512 -2.58 -3.97 13.94
C ILE A 512 -3.98 -3.39 14.13
N GLN A 513 -4.58 -3.75 15.26
CA GLN A 513 -5.83 -3.19 15.76
C GLN A 513 -5.59 -2.80 17.22
N GLN A 514 -5.13 -1.57 17.45
CA GLN A 514 -4.63 -1.16 18.75
C GLN A 514 -5.07 0.27 19.08
N ASN A 515 -5.38 0.51 20.35
CA ASN A 515 -5.75 1.85 20.82
C ASN A 515 -4.59 2.83 20.69
N GLU A 516 -3.36 2.35 20.90
CA GLU A 516 -2.12 3.13 20.79
C GLU A 516 -1.04 2.32 20.07
N TYR A 517 -0.22 3.00 19.25
CA TYR A 517 0.94 2.42 18.59
C TYR A 517 2.11 3.41 18.58
N GLY A 518 3.29 2.98 19.06
CA GLY A 518 4.53 3.79 19.04
C GLY A 518 4.59 4.93 20.06
N CYS A 519 3.57 5.11 20.90
CA CYS A 519 3.51 6.23 21.84
C CYS A 519 4.34 6.00 23.11
N THR A 520 5.11 7.02 23.51
CA THR A 520 5.69 7.03 24.86
C THR A 520 4.60 7.41 25.86
N ARG A 521 4.31 6.52 26.82
CA ARG A 521 3.36 6.85 27.90
C ARG A 521 3.99 7.87 28.82
N ALA A 522 3.46 9.09 28.82
CA ALA A 522 3.70 10.02 29.91
C ALA A 522 3.14 9.42 31.21
N PRO A 523 3.83 9.55 32.36
CA PRO A 523 3.30 9.09 33.63
C PRO A 523 1.95 9.75 33.88
N SER A 524 0.95 8.95 34.29
CA SER A 524 -0.35 9.47 34.73
C SER A 524 -0.13 10.46 35.87
N PRO A 525 -0.72 11.67 35.82
CA PRO A 525 -0.59 12.65 36.90
C PRO A 525 -1.15 12.15 38.23
#